data_AF-A0A0D0SEE5-F1
#
_entry.id   AF-A0A0D0SEE5-F1
#
_cell.length_a   1.000
_cell.length_b   1.000
_cell.length_c   1.000
_cell.angle_alpha   90.00
_cell.angle_beta   90.00
_cell.angle_gamma   90.00
#
_symmetry.space_group_name_H-M   'P 1'
#
loop_
_entity.id
_entity.type
_entity.pdbx_description
1 polymer ?
#
loop_
_entity_poly.entity_id
_entity_poly.type
_entity_poly.pdbx_seq_one_letter_code
_entity_poly.pdbx_strand_id
1 'polypeptide(L)'
;MTTKQILVNAKKHFLVITRHKLEVMKGCFKVGLYWQGLVHDLSKYSPTEFCVGVYYFQGDRSPNAAEREIKGASTAWMHHKGRNKHHYEYWSDAKMDKTGYECCDMPPKYFVEMIMDRIAASKIYKGDGYTDEVPLNYLKNWD
;
A
#
# COMPACT_ATOMS: atom_id res chain seq x y z
N MET A 1 15.86 -14.46 12.91
CA MET A 1 16.39 -14.21 11.56
C MET A 1 17.89 -13.97 11.66
N THR A 2 18.70 -14.49 10.75
CA THR A 2 20.14 -14.21 10.71
C THR A 2 20.41 -12.85 10.05
N THR A 3 21.57 -12.24 10.32
CA THR A 3 21.99 -10.98 9.67
C THR A 3 21.98 -11.09 8.14
N LYS A 4 22.43 -12.23 7.61
CA LYS A 4 22.39 -12.51 6.17
C LYS A 4 20.96 -12.48 5.62
N GLN A 5 20.00 -13.09 6.35
CA GLN A 5 18.60 -13.10 5.94
C GLN A 5 18.00 -11.69 5.95
N ILE A 6 18.31 -10.89 6.97
CA ILE A 6 17.83 -9.50 7.08
C ILE A 6 18.30 -8.67 5.87
N LEU A 7 19.57 -8.78 5.49
CA LEU A 7 20.11 -8.05 4.33
C LEU A 7 19.45 -8.49 3.01
N VAL A 8 19.21 -9.80 2.84
CA VAL A 8 18.50 -10.33 1.68
C VAL A 8 17.06 -9.82 1.63
N ASN A 9 16.35 -9.85 2.75
CA ASN A 9 14.98 -9.34 2.84
C ASN A 9 14.94 -7.83 2.59
N ALA A 10 15.88 -7.06 3.14
CA ALA A 10 15.97 -5.61 2.91
C ALA A 10 16.12 -5.28 1.43
N LYS A 11 17.04 -5.97 0.74
CA LYS A 11 17.23 -5.80 -0.70
C LYS A 11 15.96 -6.15 -1.48
N LYS A 12 15.36 -7.32 -1.20
CA LYS A 12 14.16 -7.76 -1.91
C LYS A 12 12.97 -6.84 -1.66
N HIS A 13 12.74 -6.45 -0.41
CA HIS A 13 11.66 -5.56 -0.03
C HIS A 13 11.81 -4.18 -0.69
N PHE A 14 13.01 -3.60 -0.64
CA PHE A 14 13.32 -2.33 -1.31
C PHE A 14 13.00 -2.38 -2.81
N LEU A 15 13.39 -3.45 -3.51
CA LEU A 15 13.11 -3.62 -4.93
C LEU A 15 11.61 -3.72 -5.21
N VAL A 16 10.86 -4.46 -4.39
CA VAL A 16 9.41 -4.61 -4.53
C VAL A 16 8.68 -3.27 -4.34
N ILE A 17 8.94 -2.55 -3.25
CA ILE A 17 8.26 -1.27 -2.98
C ILE A 17 8.64 -0.19 -4.00
N THR A 18 9.87 -0.22 -4.50
CA THR A 18 10.33 0.72 -5.53
C THR A 18 9.72 0.42 -6.88
N ARG A 19 9.64 -0.86 -7.27
CA ARG A 19 8.92 -1.27 -8.49
C ARG A 19 7.45 -0.86 -8.42
N HIS A 20 6.81 -1.05 -7.27
CA HIS A 20 5.42 -0.62 -7.02
C HIS A 20 5.25 0.87 -7.25
N LYS A 21 6.04 1.69 -6.55
CA LYS A 21 6.02 3.14 -6.71
C LYS A 21 6.18 3.57 -8.17
N LEU A 22 7.10 2.96 -8.91
CA LEU A 22 7.33 3.31 -10.32
C LEU A 22 6.15 2.94 -11.22
N GLU A 23 5.48 1.80 -10.98
CA GLU A 23 4.29 1.42 -11.74
C GLU A 23 3.10 2.34 -11.43
N VAL A 24 2.90 2.73 -10.16
CA VAL A 24 1.89 3.73 -9.80
C VAL A 24 2.20 5.07 -10.45
N MET A 25 3.46 5.50 -10.40
CA MET A 25 3.90 6.75 -11.04
C MET A 25 3.58 6.75 -12.55
N LYS A 26 3.85 5.65 -13.26
CA LYS A 26 3.48 5.52 -14.68
C LYS A 26 1.97 5.65 -14.89
N GLY A 27 1.16 5.02 -14.04
CA GLY A 27 -0.30 5.11 -14.08
C GLY A 27 -0.81 6.54 -13.85
N CYS A 28 -0.36 7.16 -12.76
CA CYS A 28 -0.70 8.53 -12.39
C CYS A 28 -0.30 9.54 -13.48
N PHE A 29 0.87 9.37 -14.12
CA PHE A 29 1.33 10.27 -15.17
C PHE A 29 0.45 10.21 -16.42
N LYS A 30 -0.10 9.03 -16.75
CA LYS A 30 -1.04 8.88 -17.89
C LYS A 30 -2.35 9.63 -17.69
N VAL A 31 -2.74 9.88 -16.44
CA VAL A 31 -3.99 10.57 -16.08
C VAL A 31 -3.75 11.99 -15.53
N GLY A 32 -2.55 12.54 -15.73
CA GLY A 32 -2.21 13.92 -15.34
C GLY A 32 -1.92 14.14 -13.85
N LEU A 33 -1.86 13.07 -13.03
CA LEU A 33 -1.59 13.14 -11.59
C LEU A 33 -0.09 13.06 -11.28
N TYR A 34 0.71 13.97 -11.84
CA TYR A 34 2.16 13.93 -11.71
C TYR A 34 2.64 14.01 -10.26
N TRP A 35 2.06 14.92 -9.47
CA TRP A 35 2.43 15.07 -8.06
C TRP A 35 2.16 13.79 -7.26
N GLN A 36 0.97 13.21 -7.40
CA GLN A 36 0.59 11.95 -6.73
C GLN A 36 1.58 10.84 -7.09
N GLY A 37 1.88 10.64 -8.38
CA GLY A 37 2.85 9.63 -8.80
C GLY A 37 4.26 9.82 -8.22
N LEU A 38 4.71 11.07 -8.07
CA LEU A 38 6.02 11.38 -7.49
C LEU A 38 6.08 11.07 -5.99
N VAL A 39 5.05 11.45 -5.23
CA VAL A 39 5.03 11.34 -3.76
C VAL A 39 4.37 10.07 -3.23
N HIS A 40 3.80 9.26 -4.12
CA HIS A 40 3.13 8.01 -3.77
C HIS A 40 4.03 7.13 -2.89
N ASP A 41 3.49 6.74 -1.73
CA ASP A 41 4.06 5.77 -0.81
C ASP A 41 5.50 6.03 -0.35
N LEU A 42 5.94 7.29 -0.32
CA LEU A 42 7.26 7.63 0.22
C LEU A 42 7.41 7.23 1.69
N SER A 43 6.32 7.07 2.44
CA SER A 43 6.36 6.59 3.81
C SER A 43 6.88 5.14 3.95
N LYS A 44 6.79 4.31 2.88
CA LYS A 44 7.31 2.93 2.86
C LYS A 44 8.82 2.84 3.07
N TYR A 45 9.55 3.95 2.84
CA TYR A 45 10.99 4.06 3.05
C TYR A 45 11.36 4.53 4.46
N SER A 46 10.38 4.91 5.28
CA SER A 46 10.63 5.26 6.68
C SER A 46 11.05 4.04 7.50
N PRO A 47 11.82 4.20 8.58
CA PRO A 47 12.17 3.07 9.46
C PRO A 47 10.96 2.32 10.02
N THR A 48 9.86 3.04 10.29
CA THR A 48 8.62 2.46 10.84
C THR A 48 7.97 1.44 9.90
N GLU A 49 7.97 1.72 8.60
CA GLU A 49 7.39 0.80 7.60
C GLU A 49 8.43 -0.17 7.06
N PHE A 50 9.61 0.33 6.70
CA PHE A 50 10.64 -0.47 6.02
C PHE A 50 11.14 -1.62 6.90
N CYS A 51 11.44 -1.37 8.19
CA CYS A 51 11.96 -2.41 9.08
C CYS A 51 10.95 -3.54 9.31
N VAL A 52 9.66 -3.20 9.46
CA VAL A 52 8.57 -4.17 9.53
C VAL A 52 8.45 -4.94 8.21
N GLY A 53 8.53 -4.22 7.09
CA GLY A 53 8.54 -4.79 5.75
C GLY A 53 9.65 -5.81 5.52
N VAL A 54 10.86 -5.54 6.03
CA VAL A 54 12.00 -6.48 6.01
C VAL A 54 11.76 -7.70 6.90
N TYR A 55 11.25 -7.49 8.11
CA TYR A 55 11.05 -8.55 9.08
C TYR A 55 9.97 -9.54 8.63
N TYR A 56 8.87 -9.04 8.07
CA TYR A 56 7.73 -9.86 7.62
C TYR A 56 7.74 -10.13 6.11
N PHE A 57 8.89 -9.96 5.44
CA PHE A 57 8.99 -10.18 3.99
C PHE A 57 8.80 -11.65 3.62
N GLN A 58 7.78 -11.94 2.80
CA GLN A 58 7.47 -13.28 2.27
C GLN A 58 7.69 -13.35 0.75
N GLY A 59 7.40 -12.26 0.04
CA GLY A 59 7.66 -12.09 -1.40
C GLY A 59 6.45 -12.31 -2.31
N ASP A 60 5.36 -12.87 -1.78
CA ASP A 60 4.12 -13.19 -2.49
C ASP A 60 2.93 -12.31 -2.08
N ARG A 61 3.02 -11.62 -0.92
CA ARG A 61 2.01 -10.69 -0.43
C ARG A 61 2.60 -9.57 0.42
N SER A 62 1.74 -8.68 0.91
CA SER A 62 2.13 -7.54 1.76
C SER A 62 2.69 -8.01 3.12
N PRO A 63 3.87 -7.54 3.55
CA PRO A 63 4.40 -7.80 4.89
C PRO A 63 3.46 -7.33 6.02
N ASN A 64 2.62 -6.32 5.75
CA ASN A 64 1.64 -5.82 6.73
C ASN A 64 0.57 -6.87 7.07
N ALA A 65 0.21 -7.73 6.11
CA ALA A 65 -0.75 -8.81 6.36
C ALA A 65 -0.15 -9.85 7.32
N ALA A 66 1.11 -10.22 7.11
CA ALA A 66 1.83 -11.13 7.99
C ALA A 66 2.03 -10.55 9.40
N GLU A 67 2.34 -9.25 9.53
CA GLU A 67 2.38 -8.61 10.84
C GLU A 67 1.02 -8.67 11.55
N ARG A 68 -0.06 -8.37 10.83
CA ARG A 68 -1.43 -8.36 11.38
C ARG A 68 -1.87 -9.74 11.85
N GLU A 69 -1.55 -10.80 11.10
CA GLU A 69 -1.88 -12.17 11.51
C GLU A 69 -1.15 -12.59 12.79
N ILE A 70 0.09 -12.13 12.98
CA ILE A 70 0.91 -12.50 14.14
C ILE A 70 0.57 -11.67 15.38
N LYS A 71 0.30 -10.36 15.20
CA LYS A 71 0.11 -9.42 16.32
C LYS A 71 -1.34 -8.99 16.55
N GLY A 72 -2.26 -9.34 15.66
CA GLY A 72 -3.62 -8.79 15.61
C GLY A 72 -3.71 -7.37 15.02
N ALA A 73 -2.57 -6.74 14.72
CA ALA A 73 -2.49 -5.40 14.14
C ALA A 73 -1.21 -5.23 13.33
N SER A 74 -1.21 -4.31 12.36
CA SER A 74 0.02 -3.92 11.65
C SER A 74 0.38 -2.47 11.95
N THR A 75 1.51 -2.28 12.61
CA THR A 75 2.06 -0.96 12.95
C THR A 75 2.51 -0.23 11.69
N ALA A 76 3.10 -0.96 10.73
CA ALA A 76 3.44 -0.42 9.43
C ALA A 76 2.19 0.01 8.65
N TRP A 77 1.11 -0.79 8.64
CA TRP A 77 -0.15 -0.37 8.01
C TRP A 77 -0.72 0.89 8.62
N MET A 78 -0.81 0.96 9.95
CA MET A 78 -1.35 2.14 10.65
C MET A 78 -0.56 3.42 10.30
N HIS A 79 0.77 3.33 10.27
CA HIS A 79 1.62 4.44 9.85
C HIS A 79 1.42 4.82 8.37
N HIS A 80 1.28 3.80 7.51
CA HIS A 80 1.13 3.90 6.06
C HIS A 80 -0.18 4.54 5.64
N LYS A 81 -1.32 3.95 6.06
CA LYS A 81 -2.64 4.50 5.75
C LYS A 81 -2.87 5.87 6.36
N GLY A 82 -2.19 6.20 7.47
CA GLY A 82 -2.23 7.53 8.10
C GLY A 82 -1.37 8.60 7.41
N ARG A 83 -0.58 8.27 6.39
CA ARG A 83 0.27 9.23 5.64
C ARG A 83 -0.02 9.28 4.15
N ASN A 84 -0.60 8.23 3.58
CA ASN A 84 -0.90 8.15 2.16
C ASN A 84 -2.41 8.28 1.93
N LYS A 85 -2.79 9.42 1.37
CA LYS A 85 -4.19 9.85 1.23
C LYS A 85 -5.00 9.05 0.21
N HIS A 86 -4.37 8.19 -0.58
CA HIS A 86 -5.10 7.28 -1.48
C HIS A 86 -5.71 6.07 -0.75
N HIS A 87 -5.34 5.81 0.51
CA HIS A 87 -6.06 4.83 1.32
C HIS A 87 -7.34 5.45 1.85
N TYR A 88 -8.46 4.76 1.68
CA TYR A 88 -9.76 5.27 2.13
C TYR A 88 -9.84 5.36 3.65
N GLU A 89 -9.08 4.54 4.38
CA GLU A 89 -8.98 4.63 5.84
C GLU A 89 -8.23 5.86 6.34
N TYR A 90 -7.59 6.66 5.46
CA TYR A 90 -7.12 8.00 5.80
C TYR A 90 -8.31 8.96 6.01
N TRP A 91 -9.38 8.76 5.24
CA TRP A 91 -10.57 9.60 5.23
C TRP A 91 -11.63 9.03 6.18
N SER A 92 -11.25 8.89 7.44
CA SER A 92 -12.17 8.54 8.53
C SER A 92 -11.89 9.42 9.74
N ASP A 93 -12.95 9.88 10.40
CA ASP A 93 -12.84 10.70 11.60
C ASP A 93 -13.72 10.15 12.73
N ALA A 94 -13.45 10.57 13.96
CA ALA A 94 -14.25 10.23 15.11
C ALA A 94 -15.62 10.89 15.02
N LYS A 95 -16.68 10.11 15.24
CA LYS A 95 -18.03 10.64 15.36
C LYS A 95 -18.12 11.60 16.54
N MET A 96 -18.89 12.67 16.37
CA MET A 96 -19.14 13.65 17.45
C MET A 96 -19.81 13.02 18.68
N ASP A 97 -20.60 11.96 18.49
CA ASP A 97 -21.25 11.20 19.56
C ASP A 97 -20.33 10.17 20.26
N LYS A 98 -19.06 10.07 19.83
CA LYS A 98 -18.03 9.15 20.35
C LYS A 98 -18.39 7.67 20.21
N THR A 99 -19.34 7.31 19.36
CA THR A 99 -19.75 5.90 19.15
C THR A 99 -18.84 5.13 18.19
N GLY A 100 -17.87 5.81 17.57
CA GLY A 100 -16.91 5.17 16.67
C GLY A 100 -16.34 6.15 15.66
N TYR A 101 -16.03 5.64 14.48
CA TYR A 101 -15.51 6.41 13.34
C TYR A 101 -16.56 6.48 12.22
N GLU A 102 -16.51 7.53 11.43
CA GLU A 102 -17.29 7.70 10.20
C GLU A 102 -16.38 8.01 9.01
N CYS A 103 -16.83 7.65 7.81
CA CYS A 103 -16.10 7.93 6.58
C CYS A 103 -16.27 9.41 6.19
N CYS A 104 -15.20 9.99 5.67
CA CYS A 104 -15.20 11.31 5.06
C CYS A 104 -15.07 11.18 3.54
N ASP A 105 -15.55 12.19 2.81
CA ASP A 105 -15.41 12.22 1.36
C ASP A 105 -13.93 12.27 0.94
N MET A 106 -13.51 11.24 0.20
CA MET A 106 -12.20 11.20 -0.44
C MET A 106 -12.22 12.09 -1.71
N PRO A 107 -11.32 13.06 -1.85
CA PRO A 107 -11.19 13.83 -3.09
C PRO A 107 -10.86 12.93 -4.30
N PRO A 108 -11.46 13.18 -5.49
CA PRO A 108 -11.32 12.29 -6.66
C PRO A 108 -9.89 11.97 -7.08
N LYS A 109 -8.95 12.90 -6.92
CA LYS A 109 -7.52 12.67 -7.25
C LYS A 109 -6.89 11.52 -6.45
N TYR A 110 -7.30 11.33 -5.19
CA TYR A 110 -6.79 10.25 -4.35
C TYR A 110 -7.49 8.92 -4.65
N PHE A 111 -8.77 8.98 -5.06
CA PHE A 111 -9.46 7.79 -5.56
C PHE A 111 -8.80 7.27 -6.84
N VAL A 112 -8.49 8.16 -7.79
CA VAL A 112 -7.77 7.78 -9.02
C VAL A 112 -6.36 7.24 -8.68
N GLU A 113 -5.65 7.86 -7.73
CA GLU A 113 -4.37 7.33 -7.23
C GLU A 113 -4.54 5.91 -6.63
N MET A 114 -5.60 5.66 -5.84
CA MET A 114 -5.91 4.35 -5.28
C MET A 114 -6.16 3.29 -6.37
N ILE A 115 -6.81 3.66 -7.47
CA ILE A 115 -7.00 2.76 -8.60
C ILE A 115 -5.64 2.43 -9.25
N MET A 116 -4.77 3.42 -9.44
CA MET A 116 -3.41 3.19 -9.98
C MET A 116 -2.58 2.31 -9.04
N ASP A 117 -2.71 2.51 -7.72
CA ASP A 117 -2.10 1.68 -6.68
C ASP A 117 -2.52 0.21 -6.80
N ARG A 118 -3.82 -0.06 -6.86
CA ARG A 118 -4.37 -1.42 -6.99
C ARG A 118 -3.94 -2.10 -8.28
N ILE A 119 -3.91 -1.36 -9.40
CA ILE A 119 -3.40 -1.87 -10.69
C ILE A 119 -1.92 -2.26 -10.57
N ALA A 120 -1.09 -1.40 -9.99
CA ALA A 120 0.34 -1.65 -9.82
C ALA A 120 0.62 -2.83 -8.88
N ALA A 121 -0.08 -2.90 -7.74
CA ALA A 121 0.03 -4.02 -6.80
C ALA A 121 -0.35 -5.34 -7.48
N SER A 122 -1.46 -5.34 -8.24
CA SER A 122 -1.90 -6.52 -9.00
C SER A 122 -0.84 -7.00 -9.98
N LYS A 123 -0.20 -6.09 -10.73
CA LYS A 123 0.88 -6.44 -11.67
C LYS A 123 2.09 -7.04 -10.96
N ILE A 124 2.44 -6.54 -9.78
CA ILE A 124 3.62 -6.99 -9.04
C ILE A 124 3.41 -8.36 -8.41
N TYR A 125 2.26 -8.58 -7.79
CA TYR A 125 2.00 -9.82 -7.07
C TYR A 125 1.47 -10.95 -7.96
N LYS A 126 0.76 -10.64 -9.06
CA LYS A 126 0.27 -11.67 -10.00
C LYS A 126 1.26 -12.00 -11.10
N GLY A 127 2.18 -11.10 -11.45
CA GLY A 127 3.14 -11.32 -12.53
C GLY A 127 2.45 -11.72 -13.83
N ASP A 128 2.79 -12.88 -14.37
CA ASP A 128 2.24 -13.42 -15.61
C ASP A 128 0.73 -13.76 -15.54
N GLY A 129 0.19 -13.90 -14.33
CA GLY A 129 -1.24 -14.10 -14.10
C GLY A 129 -2.06 -12.81 -14.03
N TYR A 130 -1.49 -11.65 -14.38
CA TYR A 130 -2.21 -10.38 -14.35
C TYR A 130 -3.24 -10.29 -15.48
N THR A 131 -4.48 -9.95 -15.12
CA THR A 131 -5.54 -9.53 -16.03
C THR A 131 -6.20 -8.27 -15.48
N ASP A 132 -6.86 -7.49 -16.33
CA ASP A 132 -7.57 -6.27 -15.88
C ASP A 132 -8.77 -6.59 -14.97
N GLU A 133 -9.18 -7.87 -14.90
CA GLU A 133 -10.18 -8.35 -13.93
C GLU A 133 -9.64 -8.36 -12.49
N VAL A 134 -8.34 -8.55 -12.27
CA VAL A 134 -7.75 -8.61 -10.93
C VAL A 134 -7.99 -7.32 -10.14
N PRO A 135 -7.56 -6.12 -10.61
CA PRO A 135 -7.81 -4.89 -9.89
C PRO A 135 -9.32 -4.54 -9.85
N LEU A 136 -10.09 -4.95 -10.85
CA LEU A 136 -11.53 -4.76 -10.88
C LEU A 136 -12.24 -5.57 -9.78
N ASN A 137 -11.82 -6.81 -9.55
CA ASN A 137 -12.38 -7.66 -8.50
C ASN A 137 -12.08 -7.09 -7.11
N TYR A 138 -10.90 -6.51 -6.89
CA TYR A 138 -10.61 -5.74 -5.68
C TYR A 138 -11.54 -4.54 -5.47
N LEU A 139 -11.99 -3.90 -6.54
CA LEU A 139 -12.96 -2.79 -6.48
C LEU A 139 -14.41 -3.27 -6.35
N LYS A 140 -14.74 -4.50 -6.77
CA LYS A 140 -16.10 -5.04 -6.66
C LYS A 140 -16.36 -5.69 -5.31
N ASN A 141 -15.36 -6.41 -4.80
CA ASN A 141 -15.43 -7.17 -3.57
C ASN A 141 -14.77 -6.36 -2.45
N TRP A 142 -15.33 -5.18 -2.11
CA TRP A 142 -14.82 -4.36 -1.02
C TRP A 142 -14.89 -5.12 0.32
N ASP A 143 -13.82 -5.87 0.61
CA ASP A 143 -13.43 -6.41 1.92
C ASP A 143 -12.06 -5.81 2.30
#